data_AF-X0K4L9-F1
#
_entry.id   AF-X0K4L9-F1
#
_cell.length_a   1.000
_cell.length_b   1.000
_cell.length_c   1.000
_cell.angle_alpha   90.00
_cell.angle_beta   90.00
_cell.angle_gamma   90.00
#
_symmetry.space_group_name_H-M   'P 1'
#
loop_
_entity.id
_entity.type
_entity.pdbx_description
1 polymer ?
#
loop_
_entity_poly.entity_id
_entity_poly.type
_entity_poly.pdbx_seq_one_letter_code
_entity_poly.pdbx_strand_id
1 'polypeptide(L)'
;MGKHLMTLEPPIDAVYSSPYYRCLQTITPFIELKQQQLKDQPGIRGSAAATIRPEHGIGEFFGAAPFDHPTPASSKRLKELFPAFDENYASAITPSRKGETINDLYGRVAAAVRAIIERCDAEGHRAVVLCTHAAVVITLGRILTGRIPKAVEEEDFHAFTCGLSTYRRRGPGLKRTPMLGPSKFVR
;
A
#
# COMPACT_ATOMS: atom_id res chain seq x y z
N MET A 1 6.91 -6.71 -13.87
CA MET A 1 6.39 -6.64 -12.49
C MET A 1 5.66 -7.91 -12.07
N GLY A 2 4.50 -8.28 -12.65
CA GLY A 2 3.70 -9.43 -12.18
C GLY A 2 4.46 -10.75 -12.03
N LYS A 3 5.25 -11.16 -13.03
CA LYS A 3 6.14 -12.34 -12.94
C LYS A 3 7.16 -12.25 -11.79
N HIS A 4 7.69 -11.06 -11.51
CA HIS A 4 8.65 -10.87 -10.41
C HIS A 4 7.99 -10.98 -9.04
N LEU A 5 6.75 -10.48 -8.89
CA LEU A 5 5.98 -10.65 -7.65
C LEU A 5 5.72 -12.13 -7.32
N MET A 6 5.61 -13.00 -8.33
CA MET A 6 5.48 -14.46 -8.14
C MET A 6 6.74 -15.12 -7.58
N THR A 7 7.90 -14.46 -7.62
CA THR A 7 9.18 -15.03 -7.15
C THR A 7 9.59 -14.56 -5.76
N LEU A 8 8.78 -13.75 -5.08
CA LEU A 8 9.11 -13.22 -3.77
C LEU A 8 8.97 -14.28 -2.66
N GLU A 9 9.85 -14.21 -1.67
CA GLU A 9 9.82 -15.04 -0.46
C GLU A 9 9.80 -14.14 0.80
N PRO A 10 8.80 -14.30 1.70
CA PRO A 10 7.65 -15.20 1.59
C PRO A 10 6.71 -14.82 0.43
N PRO A 11 5.94 -15.80 -0.10
CA PRO A 11 4.97 -15.53 -1.15
C PRO A 11 3.93 -14.51 -0.68
N ILE A 12 3.44 -13.71 -1.62
CA ILE A 12 2.37 -12.73 -1.33
C ILE A 12 1.09 -13.49 -0.98
N ASP A 13 0.57 -13.22 0.23
CA ASP A 13 -0.64 -13.84 0.79
C ASP A 13 -1.91 -13.03 0.48
N ALA A 14 -1.80 -11.70 0.36
CA ALA A 14 -2.91 -10.81 0.02
C ALA A 14 -2.46 -9.59 -0.80
N VAL A 15 -3.39 -9.07 -1.61
CA VAL A 15 -3.18 -7.91 -2.48
C VAL A 15 -4.13 -6.79 -2.08
N TYR A 16 -3.56 -5.62 -1.82
CA TYR A 16 -4.32 -4.37 -1.69
C TYR A 16 -3.89 -3.44 -2.81
N SER A 17 -4.85 -2.73 -3.39
CA SER A 17 -4.57 -1.77 -4.45
C SER A 17 -5.39 -0.52 -4.23
N SER A 18 -4.81 0.64 -4.57
CA SER A 18 -5.61 1.84 -4.75
C SER A 18 -6.69 1.56 -5.81
N PRO A 19 -7.94 1.99 -5.59
CA PRO A 19 -9.04 1.78 -6.52
C PRO A 19 -8.93 2.56 -7.84
N TYR A 20 -7.92 3.43 -8.02
CA TYR A 20 -7.69 4.08 -9.32
C TYR A 20 -7.32 3.07 -10.40
N TYR A 21 -7.92 3.21 -11.58
CA TYR A 21 -7.78 2.30 -12.73
C TYR A 21 -6.32 1.90 -13.01
N ARG A 22 -5.38 2.87 -12.99
CA ARG A 22 -3.95 2.61 -13.24
C ARG A 22 -3.32 1.63 -12.24
N CYS A 23 -3.70 1.68 -10.96
CA CYS A 23 -3.19 0.75 -9.94
C CYS A 23 -3.80 -0.64 -10.11
N LEU A 24 -5.11 -0.70 -10.38
CA LEU A 24 -5.78 -1.98 -10.68
C LEU A 24 -5.16 -2.66 -11.90
N GLN A 25 -5.02 -1.92 -13.01
CA GLN A 25 -4.37 -2.42 -14.23
C GLN A 25 -2.92 -2.86 -13.99
N THR A 26 -2.17 -2.15 -13.15
CA THR A 26 -0.78 -2.50 -12.83
C THR A 26 -0.67 -3.83 -12.10
N ILE A 27 -1.59 -4.13 -11.17
CA ILE A 27 -1.53 -5.35 -10.36
C ILE A 27 -2.19 -6.56 -11.04
N THR A 28 -3.10 -6.34 -12.01
CA THR A 28 -3.83 -7.41 -12.72
C THR A 28 -2.94 -8.55 -13.24
N PRO A 29 -1.78 -8.31 -13.90
CA PRO A 29 -0.95 -9.42 -14.39
C PRO A 29 -0.41 -10.33 -13.29
N PHE A 30 -0.22 -9.84 -12.06
CA PHE A 30 0.14 -10.69 -10.92
C PHE A 30 -1.05 -11.55 -10.47
N ILE A 31 -2.23 -10.95 -10.40
CA ILE A 31 -3.47 -11.63 -10.00
C ILE A 31 -3.79 -12.79 -10.96
N GLU A 32 -3.69 -12.56 -12.27
CA GLU A 32 -3.95 -13.59 -13.28
C GLU A 32 -3.00 -14.78 -13.13
N LEU A 33 -1.71 -14.53 -12.92
CA LEU A 33 -0.72 -15.58 -12.65
C LEU A 33 -1.02 -16.34 -11.35
N LYS A 34 -1.47 -15.63 -10.30
CA LYS A 34 -1.83 -16.25 -9.02
C LYS A 34 -3.09 -17.12 -9.15
N GLN A 35 -4.10 -16.65 -9.88
CA GLN A 35 -5.30 -17.42 -10.20
C GLN A 35 -4.98 -18.68 -11.01
N GLN A 36 -4.06 -18.59 -11.98
CA GLN A 36 -3.60 -19.75 -12.73
C GLN A 36 -2.88 -20.75 -11.81
N GLN A 37 -1.96 -20.30 -10.97
CA GLN A 37 -1.27 -21.15 -9.99
C GLN A 37 -2.25 -21.90 -9.08
N LEU A 38 -3.31 -21.24 -8.61
CA LEU A 38 -4.31 -21.87 -7.73
C LEU A 38 -5.20 -22.90 -8.47
N LYS A 39 -5.41 -22.74 -9.77
CA LYS A 39 -6.11 -23.73 -10.61
C LYS A 39 -5.23 -24.97 -10.82
N ASP A 40 -3.95 -24.77 -11.10
CA ASP A 40 -3.00 -25.85 -11.37
C ASP A 40 -2.63 -26.60 -10.09
N GLN A 41 -2.64 -25.92 -8.94
CA GLN A 41 -2.24 -26.46 -7.64
C GLN A 41 -3.26 -26.09 -6.55
N PRO A 42 -4.40 -26.81 -6.50
CA PRO A 42 -5.43 -26.58 -5.47
C PRO A 42 -4.86 -26.78 -4.06
N GLY A 43 -5.20 -25.88 -3.13
CA GLY A 43 -4.80 -25.99 -1.71
C GLY A 43 -3.53 -25.22 -1.32
N ILE A 44 -2.88 -24.51 -2.25
CA ILE A 44 -1.76 -23.61 -1.93
C ILE A 44 -2.24 -22.37 -1.17
N ARG A 45 -1.43 -21.91 -0.19
CA ARG A 45 -1.66 -20.68 0.57
C ARG A 45 -1.67 -19.42 -0.32
N GLY A 46 -2.39 -18.39 0.10
CA GLY A 46 -2.49 -17.12 -0.62
C GLY A 46 -3.63 -17.06 -1.64
N SER A 47 -4.77 -17.70 -1.35
CA SER A 47 -6.01 -17.50 -2.12
C SER A 47 -6.47 -16.04 -2.10
N ALA A 48 -6.22 -15.33 -0.99
CA ALA A 48 -6.48 -13.89 -0.87
C ALA A 48 -5.58 -13.03 -1.79
N ALA A 49 -4.47 -13.56 -2.32
CA ALA A 49 -3.65 -12.90 -3.32
C ALA A 49 -4.19 -13.08 -4.76
N ALA A 50 -5.26 -13.85 -4.95
CA ALA A 50 -5.95 -14.01 -6.23
C ALA A 50 -7.16 -13.07 -6.40
N THR A 51 -7.42 -12.21 -5.41
CA THR A 51 -8.38 -11.10 -5.46
C THR A 51 -7.67 -9.78 -5.19
N ILE A 52 -8.30 -8.66 -5.52
CA ILE A 52 -7.79 -7.31 -5.28
C ILE A 52 -8.66 -6.64 -4.23
N ARG A 53 -8.10 -6.32 -3.06
CA ARG A 53 -8.77 -5.50 -2.03
C ARG A 53 -8.62 -4.01 -2.38
N PRO A 54 -9.69 -3.30 -2.79
CA PRO A 54 -9.63 -1.88 -3.15
C PRO A 54 -9.50 -0.98 -1.92
N GLU A 55 -8.27 -0.67 -1.53
CA GLU A 55 -7.97 0.15 -0.36
C GLU A 55 -7.93 1.65 -0.72
N HIS A 56 -8.98 2.37 -0.34
CA HIS A 56 -9.09 3.81 -0.54
C HIS A 56 -8.08 4.60 0.30
N GLY A 57 -7.68 4.09 1.46
CA GLY A 57 -6.69 4.71 2.34
C GLY A 57 -5.28 4.78 1.75
N ILE A 58 -4.98 4.01 0.70
CA ILE A 58 -3.76 4.11 -0.11
C ILE A 58 -4.02 4.73 -1.50
N GLY A 59 -5.13 5.46 -1.66
CA GLY A 59 -5.45 6.25 -2.84
C GLY A 59 -4.52 7.45 -3.05
N GLU A 60 -4.61 8.06 -4.23
CA GLU A 60 -3.77 9.17 -4.66
C GLU A 60 -3.80 10.35 -3.68
N PHE A 61 -2.71 11.13 -3.64
CA PHE A 61 -2.68 12.41 -2.94
C PHE A 61 -3.16 13.54 -3.86
N PHE A 62 -4.21 14.22 -3.45
CA PHE A 62 -4.61 15.49 -4.02
C PHE A 62 -4.45 16.58 -2.96
N GLY A 63 -3.76 17.67 -3.30
CA GLY A 63 -3.62 18.81 -2.40
C GLY A 63 -4.97 19.47 -2.10
N ALA A 64 -5.11 20.02 -0.89
CA ALA A 64 -6.33 20.68 -0.45
C ALA A 64 -6.82 21.76 -1.45
N ALA A 65 -8.11 21.72 -1.79
CA ALA A 65 -8.73 22.62 -2.76
C ALA A 65 -10.20 22.90 -2.40
N PRO A 66 -10.77 24.04 -2.84
CA PRO A 66 -12.18 24.35 -2.61
C PRO A 66 -13.14 23.53 -3.50
N PHE A 67 -12.60 22.77 -4.47
CA PHE A 67 -13.37 21.94 -5.40
C PHE A 67 -13.12 20.45 -5.14
N ASP A 68 -13.96 19.60 -5.75
CA ASP A 68 -13.84 18.16 -5.62
C ASP A 68 -12.78 17.62 -6.58
N HIS A 69 -11.89 16.80 -6.05
CA HIS A 69 -10.92 16.06 -6.84
C HIS A 69 -11.54 14.81 -7.48
N PRO A 70 -10.92 14.26 -8.54
CA PRO A 70 -11.37 13.03 -9.17
C PRO A 70 -11.37 11.87 -8.17
N THR A 71 -12.48 11.16 -8.07
CA THR A 71 -12.57 9.89 -7.33
C THR A 71 -12.47 8.70 -8.28
N PRO A 72 -12.12 7.50 -7.77
CA PRO A 72 -12.26 6.27 -8.53
C PRO A 72 -13.69 6.08 -9.06
N ALA A 73 -13.83 5.25 -10.11
CA ALA A 73 -15.15 4.81 -10.56
C ALA A 73 -15.85 4.00 -9.46
N SER A 74 -17.17 3.79 -9.61
CA SER A 74 -17.94 3.00 -8.65
C SER A 74 -17.44 1.56 -8.57
N SER A 75 -17.59 0.92 -7.41
CA SER A 75 -17.18 -0.48 -7.20
C SER A 75 -17.77 -1.42 -8.26
N LYS A 76 -19.05 -1.26 -8.59
CA LYS A 76 -19.70 -2.03 -9.67
C LYS A 76 -18.97 -1.87 -11.00
N ARG A 77 -18.64 -0.63 -11.39
CA ARG A 77 -17.94 -0.38 -12.65
C ARG A 77 -16.52 -0.94 -12.64
N LEU A 78 -15.82 -0.85 -11.51
CA LEU A 78 -14.48 -1.41 -11.37
C LEU A 78 -14.50 -2.94 -11.38
N LYS A 79 -15.53 -3.58 -10.80
CA LYS A 79 -15.74 -5.03 -10.85
C LYS A 79 -15.96 -5.55 -12.26
N GLU A 80 -16.72 -4.84 -13.08
CA GLU A 80 -16.92 -5.16 -14.50
C GLU A 80 -15.61 -5.14 -15.29
N LEU A 81 -14.73 -4.17 -14.99
CA LEU A 81 -13.45 -3.99 -15.69
C LEU A 81 -12.34 -4.90 -15.15
N PHE A 82 -12.40 -5.22 -13.86
CA PHE A 82 -11.41 -6.02 -13.14
C PHE A 82 -12.15 -7.11 -12.36
N PRO A 83 -12.40 -8.30 -12.94
CA PRO A 83 -13.20 -9.34 -12.28
C PRO A 83 -12.68 -9.79 -10.91
N ALA A 84 -11.37 -9.65 -10.66
CA ALA A 84 -10.74 -9.96 -9.37
C ALA A 84 -10.95 -8.90 -8.28
N PHE A 85 -11.53 -7.73 -8.62
CA PHE A 85 -11.86 -6.68 -7.67
C PHE A 85 -12.82 -7.21 -6.60
N ASP A 86 -12.51 -7.00 -5.34
CA ASP A 86 -13.38 -7.36 -4.22
C ASP A 86 -14.31 -6.20 -3.87
N GLU A 87 -15.54 -6.24 -4.36
CA GLU A 87 -16.55 -5.21 -4.11
C GLU A 87 -17.07 -5.19 -2.67
N ASN A 88 -16.82 -6.25 -1.90
CA ASN A 88 -17.24 -6.35 -0.50
C ASN A 88 -16.16 -5.85 0.48
N TYR A 89 -14.97 -5.51 -0.04
CA TYR A 89 -13.91 -4.94 0.78
C TYR A 89 -14.28 -3.52 1.23
N ALA A 90 -14.24 -3.28 2.55
CA ALA A 90 -14.43 -1.98 3.14
C ALA A 90 -13.09 -1.43 3.65
N SER A 91 -12.69 -0.26 3.12
CA SER A 91 -11.52 0.47 3.61
C SER A 91 -11.77 1.05 5.01
N ALA A 92 -10.76 1.06 5.87
CA ALA A 92 -10.86 1.67 7.19
C ALA A 92 -10.93 3.20 7.13
N ILE A 93 -10.38 3.80 6.07
CA ILE A 93 -10.35 5.24 5.87
C ILE A 93 -10.44 5.57 4.38
N THR A 94 -11.11 6.68 4.06
CA THR A 94 -11.24 7.20 2.69
C THR A 94 -10.77 8.66 2.69
N PRO A 95 -9.94 9.09 1.72
CA PRO A 95 -9.46 10.47 1.64
C PRO A 95 -10.61 11.45 1.40
N SER A 96 -10.41 12.69 1.85
CA SER A 96 -11.33 13.81 1.56
C SER A 96 -11.44 14.08 0.06
N ARG A 97 -12.66 14.31 -0.43
CA ARG A 97 -12.89 14.76 -1.82
C ARG A 97 -12.29 16.13 -2.11
N LYS A 98 -12.08 16.95 -1.07
CA LYS A 98 -11.47 18.29 -1.18
C LYS A 98 -9.94 18.24 -1.10
N GLY A 99 -9.35 17.06 -1.09
CA GLY A 99 -7.91 16.89 -0.97
C GLY A 99 -7.45 17.02 0.48
N GLU A 100 -6.14 17.02 0.65
CA GLU A 100 -5.47 16.80 1.93
C GLU A 100 -4.29 17.79 2.07
N THR A 101 -3.96 18.18 3.30
CA THR A 101 -2.62 18.68 3.60
C THR A 101 -1.61 17.52 3.65
N ILE A 102 -0.31 17.81 3.67
CA ILE A 102 0.72 16.75 3.84
C ILE A 102 0.55 16.00 5.17
N ASN A 103 0.14 16.69 6.23
CA ASN A 103 -0.11 16.07 7.52
C ASN A 103 -1.33 15.13 7.46
N ASP A 104 -2.39 15.53 6.74
CA ASP A 104 -3.57 14.68 6.54
C ASP A 104 -3.20 13.43 5.73
N LEU A 105 -2.38 13.57 4.68
CA LEU A 105 -1.84 12.45 3.92
C LEU A 105 -1.11 11.45 4.85
N TYR A 106 -0.22 11.94 5.72
CA TYR A 106 0.51 11.07 6.65
C TYR A 106 -0.43 10.37 7.62
N GLY A 107 -1.39 11.10 8.19
CA GLY A 107 -2.41 10.56 9.09
C GLY A 107 -3.25 9.47 8.42
N ARG A 108 -3.73 9.72 7.19
CA ARG A 108 -4.51 8.76 6.40
C ARG A 108 -3.71 7.49 6.12
N VAL A 109 -2.51 7.63 5.55
CA VAL A 109 -1.71 6.46 5.14
C VAL A 109 -1.29 5.66 6.37
N ALA A 110 -0.97 6.31 7.49
CA ALA A 110 -0.69 5.63 8.76
C ALA A 110 -1.91 4.85 9.28
N ALA A 111 -3.10 5.44 9.25
CA ALA A 111 -4.33 4.77 9.66
C ALA A 111 -4.68 3.57 8.76
N ALA A 112 -4.58 3.75 7.43
CA ALA A 112 -4.85 2.69 6.45
C ALA A 112 -3.90 1.51 6.62
N VAL A 113 -2.59 1.77 6.71
CA VAL A 113 -1.57 0.73 6.82
C VAL A 113 -1.65 0.01 8.17
N ARG A 114 -1.98 0.71 9.25
CA ARG A 114 -2.27 0.08 10.54
C ARG A 114 -3.44 -0.90 10.43
N ALA A 115 -4.55 -0.49 9.82
CA ALA A 115 -5.72 -1.37 9.63
C ALA A 115 -5.41 -2.57 8.73
N ILE A 116 -4.64 -2.38 7.66
CA ILE A 116 -4.16 -3.47 6.79
C ILE A 116 -3.31 -4.45 7.60
N ILE A 117 -2.37 -3.93 8.39
CA ILE A 117 -1.49 -4.73 9.25
C ILE A 117 -2.32 -5.55 10.25
N GLU A 118 -3.23 -4.93 10.99
CA GLU A 118 -4.08 -5.60 11.98
C GLU A 118 -4.91 -6.72 11.32
N ARG A 119 -5.48 -6.46 10.14
CA ARG A 119 -6.19 -7.46 9.36
C ARG A 119 -5.28 -8.61 8.92
N CYS A 120 -4.10 -8.31 8.41
CA CYS A 120 -3.14 -9.33 7.98
C CYS A 120 -2.66 -10.20 9.15
N ASP A 121 -2.42 -9.60 10.31
CA ASP A 121 -2.03 -10.31 11.53
C ASP A 121 -3.18 -11.24 11.98
N ALA A 122 -4.44 -10.80 11.93
CA ALA A 122 -5.62 -11.61 12.24
C ALA A 122 -5.87 -12.75 11.24
N GLU A 123 -5.61 -12.50 9.94
CA GLU A 123 -5.75 -13.48 8.86
C GLU A 123 -4.52 -14.41 8.71
N GLY A 124 -3.47 -14.20 9.50
CA GLY A 124 -2.24 -15.00 9.47
C GLY A 124 -1.39 -14.79 8.21
N HIS A 125 -1.53 -13.64 7.54
CA HIS A 125 -0.77 -13.26 6.35
C HIS A 125 0.65 -12.79 6.71
N ARG A 126 1.66 -13.30 6.00
CA ARG A 126 3.08 -13.01 6.24
C ARG A 126 3.66 -11.97 5.30
N ALA A 127 3.18 -11.92 4.05
CA ALA A 127 3.55 -10.89 3.10
C ALA A 127 2.34 -10.41 2.30
N VAL A 128 2.30 -9.10 2.08
CA VAL A 128 1.26 -8.46 1.26
C VAL A 128 1.89 -7.45 0.31
N VAL A 129 1.25 -7.22 -0.82
CA VAL A 129 1.64 -6.18 -1.77
C VAL A 129 0.61 -5.06 -1.76
N LEU A 130 1.10 -3.82 -1.73
CA LEU A 130 0.29 -2.61 -1.84
C LEU A 130 0.60 -1.95 -3.19
N CYS A 131 -0.36 -1.89 -4.11
CA CYS A 131 -0.22 -1.18 -5.37
C CYS A 131 -0.82 0.23 -5.24
N THR A 132 0.02 1.27 -5.33
CA THR A 132 -0.37 2.65 -5.00
C THR A 132 0.42 3.69 -5.82
N HIS A 133 0.38 4.96 -5.44
CA HIS A 133 0.90 6.13 -6.15
C HIS A 133 2.17 6.66 -5.52
N ALA A 134 2.89 7.53 -6.24
CA ALA A 134 4.22 7.98 -5.84
C ALA A 134 4.25 8.65 -4.45
N ALA A 135 3.35 9.61 -4.20
CA ALA A 135 3.27 10.30 -2.91
C ALA A 135 2.99 9.33 -1.74
N VAL A 136 2.17 8.30 -1.99
CA VAL A 136 1.85 7.27 -0.99
C VAL A 136 3.02 6.31 -0.79
N VAL A 137 3.77 5.93 -1.84
CA VAL A 137 5.01 5.13 -1.70
C VAL A 137 6.04 5.84 -0.83
N ILE A 138 6.25 7.14 -1.06
CA ILE A 138 7.17 7.95 -0.25
C ILE A 138 6.68 8.01 1.20
N THR A 139 5.38 8.29 1.39
CA THR A 139 4.76 8.33 2.72
C THR A 139 4.89 6.99 3.45
N LEU A 140 4.65 5.86 2.75
CA LEU A 140 4.83 4.50 3.27
C LEU A 140 6.25 4.30 3.78
N GLY A 141 7.26 4.72 3.00
CA GLY A 141 8.65 4.67 3.41
C GLY A 141 8.90 5.43 4.71
N ARG A 142 8.41 6.67 4.79
CA ARG A 142 8.55 7.52 5.98
C ARG A 142 7.88 6.91 7.21
N ILE A 143 6.62 6.48 7.11
CA ILE A 143 5.87 5.95 8.26
C ILE A 143 6.36 4.57 8.71
N LEU A 144 6.68 3.65 7.78
CA LEU A 144 7.07 2.28 8.12
C LEU A 144 8.48 2.22 8.71
N THR A 145 9.34 3.17 8.34
CA THR A 145 10.70 3.28 8.90
C THR A 145 10.77 4.20 10.11
N GLY A 146 9.73 5.02 10.36
CA GLY A 146 9.73 6.07 11.36
C GLY A 146 10.65 7.26 11.01
N ARG A 147 11.07 7.39 9.75
CA ARG A 147 11.90 8.49 9.25
C ARG A 147 11.00 9.56 8.65
N ILE A 148 10.50 10.45 9.49
CA ILE A 148 9.72 11.62 9.06
C ILE A 148 10.69 12.79 8.91
N PRO A 149 10.89 13.33 7.70
CA PRO A 149 11.82 14.43 7.49
C PRO A 149 11.27 15.75 8.05
N LYS A 150 12.16 16.71 8.30
CA LYS A 150 11.76 18.06 8.72
C LYS A 150 11.21 18.89 7.57
N ALA A 151 11.78 18.71 6.38
CA ALA A 151 11.34 19.34 5.14
C ALA A 151 10.61 18.29 4.29
N VAL A 152 9.47 18.65 3.70
CA VAL A 152 8.65 17.68 2.95
C VAL A 152 9.35 17.26 1.66
N GLU A 153 10.16 18.17 1.11
CA GLU A 153 10.91 18.10 -0.14
C GLU A 153 12.16 17.22 -0.05
N GLU A 154 12.49 16.70 1.14
CA GLU A 154 13.64 15.80 1.31
C GLU A 154 13.50 14.55 0.43
N GLU A 155 14.52 14.28 -0.40
CA GLU A 155 14.59 13.09 -1.25
C GLU A 155 15.08 11.88 -0.45
N ASP A 156 14.16 11.16 0.18
CA ASP A 156 14.46 10.05 1.10
C ASP A 156 13.96 8.68 0.60
N PHE A 157 12.90 8.66 -0.22
CA PHE A 157 12.36 7.45 -0.85
C PHE A 157 12.06 7.68 -2.33
N HIS A 158 12.46 6.74 -3.17
CA HIS A 158 12.26 6.83 -4.62
C HIS A 158 11.02 6.05 -5.07
N ALA A 159 10.11 6.73 -5.76
CA ALA A 159 8.86 6.16 -6.25
C ALA A 159 8.79 6.17 -7.78
N PHE A 160 9.50 5.24 -8.42
CA PHE A 160 9.49 5.08 -9.87
C PHE A 160 8.21 4.38 -10.36
N THR A 161 7.84 4.60 -11.63
CA THR A 161 6.76 3.86 -12.29
C THR A 161 7.06 2.36 -12.24
N CYS A 162 6.14 1.58 -11.68
CA CYS A 162 6.34 0.15 -11.42
C CYS A 162 7.63 -0.13 -10.62
N GLY A 163 8.05 0.79 -9.73
CA GLY A 163 9.06 0.52 -8.72
C GLY A 163 8.52 -0.40 -7.63
N LEU A 164 9.39 -1.17 -7.00
CA LEU A 164 9.05 -2.03 -5.86
C LEU A 164 9.93 -1.66 -4.66
N SER A 165 9.28 -1.31 -3.56
CA SER A 165 9.92 -1.10 -2.26
C SER A 165 9.49 -2.21 -1.30
N THR A 166 10.44 -2.80 -0.58
CA THR A 166 10.17 -3.91 0.35
C THR A 166 10.50 -3.51 1.77
N TYR A 167 9.54 -3.69 2.68
CA TYR A 167 9.70 -3.42 4.11
C TYR A 167 9.49 -4.71 4.89
N ARG A 168 10.33 -4.93 5.91
CA ARG A 168 10.27 -6.11 6.78
C ARG A 168 10.22 -5.68 8.23
N ARG A 169 9.30 -6.26 9.02
CA ARG A 169 9.30 -6.07 10.47
C ARG A 169 10.63 -6.53 11.05
N ARG A 170 11.15 -5.78 12.02
CA ARG A 170 12.34 -6.20 12.78
C ARG A 170 11.98 -7.45 13.58
N GLY A 171 12.85 -8.46 13.53
CA GLY A 171 12.68 -9.66 14.36
C GLY A 171 12.77 -9.33 15.86
N PRO A 172 12.21 -10.19 16.73
CA PRO A 172 12.40 -10.05 18.17
C PRO A 172 13.90 -10.06 18.49
N GLY A 173 14.44 -8.93 18.97
CA GLY A 173 15.84 -8.81 19.38
C GLY A 173 16.63 -7.61 18.81
N LEU A 174 16.16 -6.94 17.75
CA LEU A 174 16.81 -5.69 17.32
C LEU A 174 16.39 -4.51 18.22
N LYS A 175 17.24 -4.17 19.19
CA LYS A 175 17.09 -2.97 20.02
C LYS A 175 16.92 -1.73 19.14
N ARG A 176 16.03 -0.81 19.54
CA ARG A 176 15.98 0.55 18.98
C ARG A 176 17.36 1.17 19.21
N THR A 177 18.09 1.51 18.14
CA THR A 177 19.18 2.47 18.28
C THR A 177 18.56 3.74 18.85
N PRO A 178 18.98 4.22 20.03
CA PRO A 178 18.48 5.49 20.55
C PRO A 178 18.82 6.54 19.51
N MET A 179 17.84 7.38 19.14
CA MET A 179 18.13 8.54 18.31
C MET A 179 19.20 9.37 19.03
N LEU A 180 20.34 9.63 18.39
CA LEU A 180 21.23 10.68 18.86
C LEU A 180 20.40 11.96 18.85
N GLY A 181 20.07 12.45 20.05
CA GLY A 181 19.56 13.80 20.22
C GLY A 181 20.52 14.82 19.63
N PRO A 182 20.06 16.05 19.37
CA PRO A 182 20.87 17.06 18.70
C PRO A 182 22.19 17.23 19.44
N SER A 183 23.30 16.99 18.74
CA SER A 183 24.63 17.27 19.23
C SER A 183 24.66 18.75 19.64
N LYS A 184 24.87 19.00 20.93
CA LYS A 184 25.13 20.33 21.45
C LYS A 184 26.39 20.83 20.77
N PHE A 185 26.26 21.75 19.82
CA PHE A 185 27.41 22.52 19.38
C PHE A 185 27.77 23.50 20.50
N VAL A 186 28.95 23.28 21.06
CA VAL A 186 29.60 24.13 22.04
C VAL A 186 30.49 25.11 21.28
N ARG A 187 30.26 26.40 21.56
CA ARG A 187 31.00 27.61 21.19
C ARG A 187 30.91 28.07 19.74
#